data_AF-A0A9W8YCW2-F1
#
_entry.id   AF-A0A9W8YCW2-F1
#
_cell.length_a   1.000
_cell.length_b   1.000
_cell.length_c   1.000
_cell.angle_alpha   90.00
_cell.angle_beta   90.00
_cell.angle_gamma   90.00
#
_symmetry.space_group_name_H-M   'P 1'
#
loop_
_entity.id
_entity.type
_entity.pdbx_description
1 polymer ?
#
loop_
_entity_poly.entity_id
_entity_poly.type
_entity_poly.pdbx_seq_one_letter_code
_entity_poly.pdbx_strand_id
1 'polypeptide(L)'
;MPPSVIYIVTDTCYPTKPAFDSNVGTTTIDSAHTTKRTANARAKKIIYENERGCTVDLDKIIEELRQGLYTGIGVGGKEEKDGCCYARRCQVDTKTLDEDSEDESSGSGESAETELHNKVGDRDGDIAMG
;
A
#
# COMPACT_ATOMS: atom_id res chain seq x y z
N MET A 1 19.57 -14.14 18.26
CA MET A 1 19.60 -14.83 16.95
C MET A 1 20.00 -13.80 15.89
N PRO A 2 20.59 -14.15 14.73
CA PRO A 2 20.81 -13.14 13.70
C PRO A 2 19.45 -12.62 13.18
N PRO A 3 19.33 -11.33 12.84
CA PRO A 3 18.08 -10.74 12.39
C PRO A 3 17.57 -11.46 11.15
N SER A 4 16.29 -11.84 11.17
CA SER A 4 15.66 -12.54 10.06
C SER A 4 15.34 -11.52 8.96
N VAL A 5 15.92 -11.72 7.77
CA VAL A 5 15.67 -10.86 6.61
C VAL A 5 14.49 -11.39 5.81
N ILE A 6 13.50 -10.54 5.57
CA ILE A 6 12.38 -10.82 4.67
C ILE A 6 12.41 -9.86 3.47
N TYR A 7 11.95 -10.35 2.33
CA TYR A 7 11.87 -9.62 1.07
C TYR A 7 10.40 -9.43 0.72
N ILE A 8 9.96 -8.19 0.62
CA ILE A 8 8.56 -7.82 0.41
C ILE A 8 8.41 -7.36 -1.04
N VAL A 9 7.49 -7.99 -1.77
CA VAL A 9 7.12 -7.58 -3.11
C VAL A 9 5.96 -6.60 -3.00
N THR A 10 6.17 -5.38 -3.47
CA THR A 10 5.12 -4.36 -3.53
C THR A 10 4.77 -4.03 -4.97
N ASP A 11 3.50 -3.73 -5.18
CA ASP A 11 2.94 -3.39 -6.47
C ASP A 11 2.21 -2.05 -6.35
N THR A 12 2.69 -1.06 -7.10
CA THR A 12 2.17 0.31 -7.10
C THR A 12 1.53 0.62 -8.43
N CYS A 13 0.24 0.98 -8.39
CA CYS A 13 -0.51 1.44 -9.55
C CYS A 13 -0.57 2.97 -9.58
N TYR A 14 -0.28 3.55 -10.74
CA TYR A 14 -0.44 4.97 -11.00
C TYR A 14 -1.59 5.15 -11.98
N PRO A 15 -2.69 5.79 -11.57
CA PRO A 15 -3.88 5.92 -12.42
C PRO A 15 -3.64 6.83 -13.62
N THR A 16 -2.83 7.89 -13.46
CA THR A 16 -2.59 8.91 -14.49
C THR A 16 -1.10 9.24 -14.61
N LYS A 17 -0.73 9.91 -15.71
CA LYS A 17 0.65 10.40 -15.89
C LYS A 17 1.12 11.35 -14.79
N PRO A 18 0.36 12.39 -14.38
CA PRO A 18 0.78 13.28 -13.30
C PRO A 18 0.96 12.54 -11.96
N ALA A 19 0.14 11.51 -11.71
CA ALA A 19 0.25 10.67 -10.52
C ALA A 19 1.54 9.86 -10.53
N PHE A 20 1.95 9.35 -11.70
CA PHE A 20 3.26 8.72 -11.88
C PHE A 20 4.42 9.69 -11.65
N ASP A 21 4.37 10.88 -12.26
CA ASP A 21 5.43 11.89 -12.15
C ASP A 21 5.60 12.43 -10.72
N SER A 22 4.51 12.51 -9.96
CA SER A 22 4.50 12.91 -8.54
C SER A 22 4.68 11.74 -7.56
N ASN A 23 4.84 10.51 -8.07
CA ASN A 23 4.93 9.28 -7.28
C ASN A 23 3.75 9.09 -6.31
N VAL A 24 2.55 9.53 -6.72
CA VAL A 24 1.28 9.37 -6.01
C VAL A 24 0.55 8.18 -6.63
N GLY A 25 0.61 7.02 -6.00
CA GLY A 25 -0.02 5.81 -6.50
C GLY A 25 -0.57 4.94 -5.36
N THR A 26 -1.35 3.94 -5.72
CA THR A 26 -1.86 2.96 -4.76
C THR A 26 -0.87 1.80 -4.68
N THR A 27 -0.14 1.72 -3.57
CA THR A 27 0.78 0.61 -3.29
C THR A 27 0.06 -0.49 -2.53
N THR A 28 0.25 -1.73 -2.98
CA THR A 28 -0.23 -2.93 -2.31
C THR A 28 0.92 -3.90 -2.08
N ILE A 29 0.90 -4.61 -0.95
CA ILE A 29 1.83 -5.70 -0.71
C ILE A 29 1.27 -6.92 -1.45
N ASP A 30 2.06 -7.48 -2.37
CA ASP A 30 1.69 -8.72 -3.06
C ASP A 30 2.05 -9.94 -2.21
N SER A 31 3.31 -10.02 -1.76
CA SER A 31 3.82 -11.18 -1.04
C SER A 31 5.11 -10.89 -0.27
N ALA A 32 5.43 -11.74 0.70
CA ALA A 32 6.68 -11.71 1.44
C ALA A 32 7.43 -13.04 1.28
N HIS A 33 8.74 -12.98 1.15
CA HIS A 33 9.61 -14.12 0.86
C HIS A 33 10.83 -14.11 1.77
N THR A 34 11.33 -15.28 2.12
CA THR A 34 12.59 -15.42 2.90
C THR A 34 13.84 -15.34 2.02
N THR A 35 13.69 -15.37 0.69
CA THR A 35 14.82 -15.28 -0.23
C THR A 35 14.61 -14.21 -1.30
N LYS A 36 15.72 -13.53 -1.62
CA LYS A 36 15.78 -12.52 -2.70
C LYS A 36 15.36 -13.09 -4.05
N ARG A 37 15.77 -14.33 -4.34
CA ARG A 37 15.50 -14.98 -5.63
C ARG A 37 14.01 -15.14 -5.88
N THR A 38 13.27 -15.62 -4.88
CA THR A 38 11.82 -15.84 -5.01
C THR A 38 11.07 -14.51 -5.11
N ALA A 39 11.44 -13.52 -4.30
CA ALA A 39 10.83 -12.20 -4.37
C ALA A 39 11.03 -11.52 -5.73
N ASN A 40 12.26 -11.55 -6.27
CA ASN A 40 12.55 -10.98 -7.59
C ASN A 40 11.79 -11.70 -8.71
N ALA A 41 11.74 -13.03 -8.68
CA ALA A 41 10.98 -13.81 -9.67
C ALA A 41 9.49 -13.46 -9.62
N ARG A 42 8.93 -13.29 -8.42
CA ARG A 42 7.53 -12.89 -8.22
C ARG A 42 7.28 -11.47 -8.73
N ALA A 43 8.12 -10.50 -8.39
CA ALA A 43 7.99 -9.12 -8.87
C ALA A 43 8.05 -9.02 -10.40
N LYS A 44 8.96 -9.76 -11.03
CA LYS A 44 9.05 -9.87 -12.50
C LYS A 44 7.79 -10.51 -13.08
N LYS A 45 7.27 -11.57 -12.46
CA LYS A 45 6.02 -12.20 -12.91
C LYS A 45 4.85 -11.21 -12.93
N ILE A 46 4.70 -10.40 -11.88
CA ILE A 46 3.58 -9.45 -11.75
C ILE A 46 3.59 -8.40 -12.86
N ILE A 47 4.76 -7.84 -13.19
CA ILE A 47 4.85 -6.76 -14.19
C ILE A 47 4.62 -7.28 -15.61
N TYR A 48 5.03 -8.51 -15.93
CA TYR A 48 4.88 -9.09 -17.27
C TYR A 48 3.54 -9.80 -17.51
N GLU A 49 3.02 -10.52 -16.51
CA GLU A 49 1.77 -11.29 -16.67
C GLU A 49 0.52 -10.44 -16.44
N ASN A 50 0.68 -9.22 -15.94
CA ASN A 50 -0.41 -8.30 -15.68
C ASN A 50 -1.58 -8.95 -14.91
N GLU A 51 -1.26 -9.66 -13.82
CA GLU A 51 -2.24 -10.41 -13.02
C GLU A 51 -3.39 -9.53 -12.45
N ARG A 52 -3.32 -8.19 -12.57
CA ARG A 52 -4.29 -7.23 -12.04
C ARG A 52 -5.05 -6.43 -13.09
N GLY A 53 -4.90 -6.76 -14.37
CA GLY A 53 -5.68 -6.14 -15.45
C GLY A 53 -5.25 -4.71 -15.83
N CYS A 54 -4.13 -4.23 -15.31
CA CYS A 54 -3.54 -2.93 -15.64
C CYS A 54 -2.75 -3.02 -16.95
N THR A 55 -3.31 -2.55 -18.05
CA THR A 55 -2.72 -2.64 -19.41
C THR A 55 -1.45 -1.80 -19.59
N VAL A 56 -0.36 -2.12 -18.89
CA VAL A 56 0.95 -1.53 -19.16
C VAL A 56 1.52 -2.06 -20.48
N ASP A 57 2.27 -1.21 -21.18
CA ASP A 57 2.95 -1.57 -22.41
C ASP A 57 4.19 -2.41 -22.07
N LEU A 58 4.16 -3.71 -22.43
CA LEU A 58 5.24 -4.65 -22.12
C LEU A 58 6.56 -4.26 -22.81
N ASP A 59 6.49 -3.62 -23.97
CA ASP A 59 7.66 -3.12 -24.71
C ASP A 59 8.31 -1.90 -24.03
N LYS A 60 7.61 -1.27 -23.06
CA LYS A 60 8.08 -0.12 -22.29
C LYS A 60 8.37 -0.44 -20.83
N ILE A 61 8.53 -1.72 -20.48
CA ILE A 61 8.96 -2.10 -19.14
C ILE A 61 10.43 -1.74 -18.97
N ILE A 62 10.70 -0.90 -17.97
CA ILE A 62 12.04 -0.54 -17.50
C ILE A 62 12.36 -1.43 -16.31
N GLU A 63 13.40 -2.24 -16.41
CA GLU A 63 13.88 -3.09 -15.31
C GLU A 63 15.15 -2.48 -14.69
N GLU A 64 15.19 -2.43 -13.36
CA GLU A 64 16.34 -1.99 -12.57
C GLU A 64 16.62 -3.00 -11.46
N LEU A 65 17.91 -3.21 -11.15
CA LEU A 65 18.35 -4.01 -10.00
C LEU A 65 19.15 -3.13 -9.05
N ARG A 66 18.59 -2.79 -7.89
CA ARG A 66 19.30 -2.07 -6.82
C ARG A 66 19.66 -3.01 -5.70
N GLN A 67 20.96 -3.13 -5.41
CA GLN A 67 21.48 -4.09 -4.40
C GLN A 67 21.03 -5.54 -4.68
N GLY A 68 20.74 -5.84 -5.96
CA GLY A 68 20.20 -7.11 -6.43
C GLY A 68 18.72 -7.36 -6.12
N LEU A 69 17.97 -6.34 -5.68
CA LEU A 69 16.51 -6.34 -5.56
C LEU A 69 15.90 -5.78 -6.85
N TYR A 70 14.83 -6.42 -7.30
CA TYR A 70 14.16 -6.08 -8.55
C TYR A 70 13.26 -4.85 -8.41
N THR A 71 13.29 -3.97 -9.40
CA THR A 71 12.27 -2.96 -9.66
C THR A 71 11.91 -2.99 -11.15
N GLY A 72 10.64 -3.19 -11.46
CA GLY A 72 10.09 -3.13 -12.81
C GLY A 72 9.06 -2.01 -12.90
N ILE A 73 9.20 -1.13 -13.89
CA ILE A 73 8.26 -0.03 -14.14
C ILE A 73 7.71 -0.20 -15.55
N GLY A 74 6.43 -0.53 -15.67
CA GLY A 74 5.70 -0.54 -16.93
C GLY A 74 4.95 0.78 -17.10
N VAL A 75 5.07 1.42 -18.27
CA VAL A 75 4.40 2.69 -18.59
C VAL A 75 3.61 2.52 -19.88
N GLY A 76 2.47 3.19 -20.00
CA GLY A 76 1.74 3.27 -21.27
C GLY A 76 0.45 2.47 -21.31
N GLY A 77 -0.36 2.56 -20.25
CA GLY A 77 -1.79 2.27 -20.28
C GLY A 77 -2.41 2.70 -21.62
N LYS A 78 -2.99 1.76 -22.39
CA LYS A 78 -3.59 2.07 -23.71
C LYS A 78 -4.68 3.15 -23.63
N GLU A 79 -5.32 3.32 -22.48
CA GLU A 79 -6.33 4.33 -22.23
C GLU A 79 -6.27 4.82 -20.77
N GLU A 80 -6.28 6.14 -20.55
CA GLU A 80 -6.53 6.74 -19.22
C GLU A 80 -8.03 6.64 -18.90
N LYS A 81 -8.48 5.44 -18.53
CA LYS A 81 -9.88 5.16 -18.13
C LYS A 81 -9.96 4.77 -16.65
N ASP A 82 -11.11 5.04 -16.04
CA ASP A 82 -11.47 4.52 -14.72
C ASP A 82 -11.30 2.99 -14.69
N GLY A 83 -10.49 2.50 -13.74
CA GLY A 83 -10.12 1.08 -13.62
C GLY A 83 -8.87 0.65 -14.40
N CYS A 84 -8.20 1.54 -15.14
CA CYS A 84 -6.90 1.30 -15.76
C CYS A 84 -5.76 2.01 -15.01
N CYS A 85 -4.53 1.50 -15.15
CA CYS A 85 -3.33 2.18 -14.64
C CYS A 85 -2.46 2.66 -15.81
N TYR A 86 -2.17 3.95 -15.81
CA TYR A 86 -1.23 4.59 -16.73
C TYR A 86 0.17 3.98 -16.63
N ALA A 87 0.64 3.76 -15.40
CA ALA A 87 1.90 3.12 -15.10
C ALA A 87 1.77 2.19 -13.90
N ARG A 88 2.68 1.22 -13.81
CA ARG A 88 2.75 0.26 -12.71
C ARG A 88 4.20 0.05 -12.33
N ARG A 89 4.49 0.08 -11.03
CA ARG A 89 5.82 -0.23 -10.48
C ARG A 89 5.71 -1.45 -9.56
N CYS A 90 6.41 -2.51 -9.90
CA CYS A 90 6.62 -3.66 -9.02
C CYS A 90 8.03 -3.61 -8.48
N GLN A 91 8.20 -3.59 -7.16
CA GLN A 91 9.52 -3.50 -6.52
C GLN A 91 9.66 -4.52 -5.39
N VAL A 92 10.91 -4.88 -5.09
CA VAL A 92 11.27 -5.72 -3.96
C VAL A 92 12.00 -4.89 -2.93
N ASP A 93 11.47 -4.85 -1.72
CA ASP A 93 12.06 -4.19 -0.57
C ASP A 93 12.60 -5.24 0.41
N THR A 94 13.66 -4.89 1.15
CA THR A 94 14.22 -5.75 2.20
C THR A 94 13.82 -5.19 3.56
N LYS A 95 13.32 -6.06 4.45
CA LYS A 95 12.99 -5.71 5.83
C LYS A 95 13.70 -6.66 6.78
N THR A 96 14.39 -6.11 7.76
CA THR A 96 15.01 -6.87 8.87
C THR A 96 14.00 -6.97 10.01
N LEU A 97 13.72 -8.19 10.46
CA LEU A 97 13.00 -8.44 11.69
C LEU A 97 14.03 -8.54 12.81
N ASP A 98 13.96 -7.61 13.75
CA ASP A 98 14.66 -7.73 15.02
C ASP A 98 13.69 -8.38 16.01
N GLU A 99 14.05 -9.56 16.54
CA GLU A 99 13.19 -10.32 17.46
C GLU A 99 13.25 -9.76 18.90
N ASP A 100 14.08 -8.74 19.16
CA ASP A 100 14.28 -8.08 20.47
C ASP A 100 13.53 -6.74 20.60
N SER A 101 12.49 -6.48 19.81
CA SER A 101 11.58 -5.34 20.09
C SER A 101 10.55 -5.73 21.14
N GLU A 102 10.99 -5.80 22.39
CA GLU A 102 10.13 -5.62 23.56
C GLU A 102 9.53 -4.20 23.48
N ASP A 103 8.36 -4.06 22.85
CA ASP A 103 7.58 -2.82 22.92
C ASP A 103 6.91 -2.75 24.31
N GLU A 104 7.73 -2.51 25.33
CA GLU A 104 7.28 -2.00 26.64
C GLU A 104 7.03 -0.50 26.52
N SER A 105 6.09 -0.11 25.65
CA SER A 105 5.51 1.24 25.65
C SER A 105 4.14 1.19 26.32
N SER A 106 4.13 0.78 27.59
CA SER A 106 3.03 1.04 28.50
C SER A 106 3.32 2.34 29.25
N GLY A 107 2.66 3.42 28.84
CA GLY A 107 2.56 4.65 29.66
C GLY A 107 2.96 5.96 28.98
N SER A 108 2.21 6.41 27.97
CA SER A 108 1.84 7.83 27.90
C SER A 108 0.48 7.95 28.61
N GLY A 109 0.32 8.66 29.72
CA GLY A 109 0.78 10.02 29.93
C GLY A 109 -0.40 10.97 29.65
N GLU A 110 -1.23 11.14 30.68
CA GLU A 110 -2.12 12.29 30.98
C GLU A 110 -3.04 12.95 29.92
N SER A 111 -4.29 13.13 30.40
CA SER A 111 -5.23 14.23 30.15
C SER A 111 -6.21 14.15 28.97
N ALA A 112 -7.49 13.98 29.30
CA ALA A 112 -8.57 14.88 28.87
C ALA A 112 -9.90 14.46 29.52
N GLU A 113 -10.24 15.15 30.60
CA GLU A 113 -11.59 15.21 31.16
C GLU A 113 -12.47 15.91 30.13
N THR A 114 -13.57 15.31 29.70
CA THR A 114 -14.64 16.07 29.02
C THR A 114 -15.99 15.47 29.33
N GLU A 115 -16.72 16.18 30.17
CA GLU A 115 -18.16 16.02 30.42
C GLU A 115 -18.95 15.96 29.11
N LEU A 116 -19.66 14.86 28.89
CA LEU A 116 -20.74 14.80 27.90
C LEU A 116 -22.08 15.00 28.62
N HIS A 117 -22.46 16.27 28.75
CA HIS A 117 -23.83 16.69 29.02
C HIS A 117 -24.70 16.41 27.78
N ASN A 118 -25.41 15.29 27.77
CA ASN A 118 -26.46 15.03 26.76
C ASN A 118 -27.70 15.89 27.06
N LYS A 119 -27.79 17.06 26.43
CA LYS A 119 -29.06 17.75 26.18
C LYS A 119 -29.71 17.12 24.93
N VAL A 120 -30.66 16.21 25.13
CA VAL A 120 -31.66 15.89 24.12
C VAL A 120 -32.92 16.67 24.48
N GLY A 121 -33.15 17.75 23.74
CA GLY A 121 -34.43 18.42 23.72
C GLY A 121 -35.35 17.70 22.74
N ASP A 122 -36.44 17.15 23.24
CA ASP A 122 -37.60 16.77 22.44
C ASP A 122 -38.82 17.40 23.13
N ARG A 123 -39.34 18.46 22.49
CA ARG A 123 -40.61 19.07 22.84
C ARG A 123 -41.59 18.60 21.77
N ASP A 124 -42.58 17.80 22.14
CA ASP A 124 -43.88 17.84 21.48
C ASP A 124 -44.98 17.22 22.36
N GLY A 125 -45.98 18.06 22.69
CA GLY A 125 -47.38 17.64 22.71
C GLY A 125 -48.00 17.18 24.02
N ASP A 126 -48.31 18.12 24.92
CA ASP A 126 -49.34 17.96 25.94
C ASP A 126 -50.71 17.63 25.30
N ILE A 127 -51.24 16.44 25.58
CA ILE A 127 -52.64 16.11 25.31
C ILE A 127 -53.44 16.52 26.56
N ALA A 128 -54.17 17.63 26.47
CA ALA A 128 -55.16 18.00 27.47
C ALA A 128 -56.42 17.13 27.32
N MET A 129 -56.80 16.44 28.40
CA MET A 129 -58.15 15.89 28.59
C MET A 129 -59.07 17.00 29.13
N GLY A 130 -60.25 17.15 28.53
CA GLY A 130 -61.31 18.05 28.98
C GLY A 130 -62.39 18.23 27.92
#